data_AF-T1EG27-F1
#
_entry.id   AF-T1EG27-F1
#
_cell.length_a   1.000
_cell.length_b   1.000
_cell.length_c   1.000
_cell.angle_alpha   90.00
_cell.angle_beta   90.00
_cell.angle_gamma   90.00
#
_symmetry.space_group_name_H-M   'P 1'
#
loop_
_entity.id
_entity.type
_entity.pdbx_description
1 polymer ?
#
loop_
_entity_poly.entity_id
_entity_poly.type
_entity_poly.pdbx_seq_one_letter_code
_entity_poly.pdbx_strand_id
1 'polypeptide(L)'
;MLGVVGAEFGANLGNGGSGGGGYGGSSGRESQQAVADGFSVVNHEHARNTSKALAYLLFQQPTNQTKYSLIRRASVDLIGRGFVVWQPYLDVSNVLIGLLELCIDADRLVPSMTFGLPLTPRADACRTARHALSLIATARPSTYVITMAKEVARYNAMIQNAQSQTYQHSLHAYVLVKSKPEILRVLQQLVEKMAVELMELLSELTDVMIHCLDMNQIKTSGLQEIFPGYCKKFPMVSYCHSTRRIVVGTRNGNLLFYDLKQGKCQSIAAHRGQILGVGFSADGKFLASIALADMKVYIWQVGDDCDDDGDDDDGDMDFD
;
A
#
# COMPACT_ATOMS: atom_id res chain seq x y z
N MET A 1 25.98 -2.58 -23.99
CA MET A 1 25.45 -3.96 -24.06
C MET A 1 24.51 -4.14 -22.89
N LEU A 2 23.22 -4.31 -23.18
CA LEU A 2 22.20 -4.62 -22.18
C LEU A 2 22.31 -6.08 -21.77
N GLY A 3 22.36 -6.35 -20.46
CA GLY A 3 22.08 -7.66 -19.88
C GLY A 3 20.71 -7.60 -19.22
N VAL A 4 19.71 -8.18 -19.89
CA VAL A 4 18.41 -8.49 -19.31
C VAL A 4 18.61 -9.68 -18.39
N VAL A 5 18.40 -9.51 -17.08
CA VAL A 5 18.24 -10.65 -16.15
C VAL A 5 16.80 -10.65 -15.68
N GLY A 6 16.01 -11.49 -16.35
CA GLY A 6 14.72 -11.95 -15.92
C GLY A 6 14.55 -13.38 -16.43
N ALA A 7 14.53 -14.34 -15.51
CA ALA A 7 13.93 -15.67 -15.67
C ALA A 7 13.76 -16.22 -14.24
N GLU A 8 12.53 -16.22 -13.73
CA GLU A 8 11.70 -17.42 -13.57
C GLU A 8 12.09 -18.27 -12.35
N PHE A 9 11.38 -18.09 -11.24
CA PHE A 9 11.28 -19.12 -10.19
C PHE A 9 9.80 -19.36 -9.89
N GLY A 10 9.21 -20.23 -10.72
CA GLY A 10 7.92 -20.85 -10.50
C GLY A 10 7.94 -22.23 -11.15
N ALA A 11 7.49 -23.24 -10.40
CA ALA A 11 7.31 -24.65 -10.75
C ALA A 11 8.56 -25.57 -10.67
N ASN A 12 8.69 -26.30 -9.55
CA ASN A 12 8.33 -27.73 -9.51
C ASN A 12 8.59 -28.34 -8.11
N LEU A 13 7.52 -28.44 -7.32
CA LEU A 13 7.41 -29.41 -6.22
C LEU A 13 6.55 -30.56 -6.76
N GLY A 14 7.09 -31.77 -6.81
CA GLY A 14 6.37 -32.94 -7.30
C GLY A 14 7.19 -34.23 -7.42
N ASN A 15 7.47 -34.84 -6.26
CA ASN A 15 7.46 -36.27 -5.94
C ASN A 15 7.87 -37.34 -7.00
N GLY A 16 8.78 -38.25 -6.62
CA GLY A 16 8.77 -39.63 -7.13
C GLY A 16 10.10 -40.41 -7.04
N GLY A 17 10.13 -41.43 -6.17
CA GLY A 17 10.70 -42.74 -6.51
C GLY A 17 12.03 -43.17 -5.87
N SER A 18 11.91 -44.01 -4.84
CA SER A 18 12.96 -44.91 -4.34
C SER A 18 13.33 -46.00 -5.36
N GLY A 19 14.60 -46.40 -5.44
CA GLY A 19 15.06 -47.58 -6.18
C GLY A 19 16.59 -47.71 -6.18
N GLY A 20 17.15 -48.82 -5.70
CA GLY A 20 18.57 -48.97 -5.35
C GLY A 20 19.50 -49.57 -6.41
N GLY A 21 20.80 -49.64 -6.07
CA GLY A 21 21.70 -50.72 -6.51
C GLY A 21 22.98 -50.34 -7.28
N GLY A 22 24.14 -50.37 -6.60
CA GLY A 22 25.31 -51.19 -6.99
C GLY A 22 26.39 -50.70 -7.98
N TYR A 23 27.62 -50.57 -7.43
CA TYR A 23 28.97 -50.84 -7.99
C TYR A 23 29.76 -49.82 -8.87
N GLY A 24 30.85 -49.29 -8.28
CA GLY A 24 32.23 -49.44 -8.78
C GLY A 24 32.86 -48.32 -9.65
N GLY A 25 33.99 -47.75 -9.18
CA GLY A 25 35.01 -47.13 -10.05
C GLY A 25 35.57 -45.79 -9.58
N SER A 26 36.85 -45.78 -9.20
CA SER A 26 37.61 -44.64 -8.67
C SER A 26 38.18 -43.69 -9.74
N SER A 27 38.39 -42.43 -9.31
CA SER A 27 39.38 -41.43 -9.75
C SER A 27 39.03 -40.50 -10.93
N GLY A 28 39.07 -39.19 -10.65
CA GLY A 28 38.89 -38.10 -11.60
C GLY A 28 38.50 -36.79 -10.91
N ARG A 29 39.39 -36.22 -10.09
CA ARG A 29 39.30 -34.80 -9.69
C ARG A 29 39.66 -33.96 -10.91
N GLU A 30 38.73 -33.14 -11.40
CA GLU A 30 38.91 -31.69 -11.61
C GLU A 30 37.74 -31.09 -12.41
N SER A 31 37.29 -29.91 -11.95
CA SER A 31 36.52 -28.92 -12.71
C SER A 31 35.09 -29.29 -13.13
N GLN A 32 34.22 -29.52 -12.15
CA GLN A 32 32.88 -28.93 -12.25
C GLN A 32 32.86 -27.74 -11.31
N GLN A 33 33.00 -26.53 -11.89
CA GLN A 33 32.68 -25.28 -11.21
C GLN A 33 31.35 -25.49 -10.50
N ALA A 34 31.41 -25.51 -9.17
CA ALA A 34 30.23 -25.45 -8.33
C ALA A 34 29.45 -24.24 -8.81
N VAL A 35 28.34 -24.48 -9.51
CA VAL A 35 27.33 -23.47 -9.76
C VAL A 35 27.08 -22.85 -8.41
N ALA A 36 27.44 -21.58 -8.24
CA ALA A 36 27.40 -20.92 -6.95
C ALA A 36 26.02 -21.17 -6.35
N ASP A 37 25.96 -21.94 -5.26
CA ASP A 37 24.75 -22.15 -4.51
C ASP A 37 24.25 -20.76 -4.15
N GLY A 38 23.23 -20.29 -4.87
CA GLY A 38 22.73 -18.93 -4.73
C GLY A 38 22.08 -18.72 -3.38
N PHE A 39 21.04 -17.89 -3.33
CA PHE A 39 20.19 -17.81 -2.14
C PHE A 39 19.29 -19.05 -2.04
N SER A 40 19.90 -20.23 -1.87
CA SER A 40 19.18 -21.47 -1.59
C SER A 40 18.67 -21.46 -0.14
N VAL A 41 17.68 -22.30 0.15
CA VAL A 41 17.12 -22.50 1.51
C VAL A 41 18.20 -22.92 2.52
N VAL A 42 19.36 -23.40 2.05
CA VAL A 42 20.48 -23.84 2.91
C VAL A 42 21.41 -22.68 3.29
N ASN A 43 21.51 -21.63 2.48
CA ASN A 43 22.45 -20.51 2.65
C ASN A 43 21.81 -19.26 3.27
N HIS A 44 21.08 -19.43 4.38
CA HIS A 44 20.43 -18.33 5.11
C HIS A 44 21.40 -17.26 5.64
N GLU A 45 22.64 -17.61 5.91
CA GLU A 45 23.64 -16.67 6.44
C GLU A 45 24.03 -15.61 5.42
N HIS A 46 24.28 -15.99 4.16
CA HIS A 46 24.57 -15.05 3.09
C HIS A 46 23.37 -14.14 2.81
N ALA A 47 22.17 -14.69 2.71
CA ALA A 47 20.93 -13.91 2.53
C ALA A 47 20.76 -12.86 3.63
N ARG A 48 20.99 -13.25 4.89
CA ARG A 48 20.89 -12.38 6.06
C ARG A 48 21.98 -11.32 6.11
N ASN A 49 23.22 -11.64 5.74
CA ASN A 49 24.31 -10.67 5.74
C ASN A 49 24.14 -9.66 4.60
N THR A 50 23.72 -10.12 3.42
CA THR A 50 23.38 -9.26 2.29
C THR A 50 22.20 -8.35 2.61
N SER A 51 21.12 -8.87 3.18
CA SER A 51 19.96 -8.04 3.54
C SER A 51 20.30 -6.95 4.54
N LYS A 52 21.14 -7.25 5.56
CA LYS A 52 21.65 -6.25 6.51
C LYS A 52 22.48 -5.17 5.82
N ALA A 53 23.36 -5.55 4.89
CA ALA A 53 24.16 -4.58 4.13
C ALA A 53 23.27 -3.68 3.26
N LEU A 54 22.28 -4.27 2.57
CA LEU A 54 21.32 -3.53 1.75
C LEU A 54 20.49 -2.55 2.60
N ALA A 55 19.97 -3.00 3.74
CA ALA A 55 19.24 -2.18 4.70
C ALA A 55 20.11 -1.04 5.23
N TYR A 56 21.37 -1.33 5.59
CA TYR A 56 22.31 -0.32 6.06
C TYR A 56 22.53 0.78 5.02
N LEU A 57 22.72 0.42 3.75
CA LEU A 57 22.88 1.39 2.65
C LEU A 57 21.60 2.22 2.42
N LEU A 58 20.43 1.64 2.62
CA LEU A 58 19.15 2.37 2.51
C LEU A 58 18.97 3.36 3.66
N PHE A 59 19.33 2.97 4.90
CA PHE A 59 19.02 3.70 6.13
C PHE A 59 20.14 4.60 6.67
N GLN A 60 21.35 4.54 6.10
CA GLN A 60 22.42 5.48 6.44
C GLN A 60 21.91 6.92 6.34
N GLN A 61 22.13 7.73 7.38
CA GLN A 61 21.75 9.14 7.38
C GLN A 61 22.33 9.81 6.13
N PRO A 62 21.48 10.24 5.19
CA PRO A 62 21.97 10.73 3.92
C PRO A 62 22.55 12.13 4.13
N THR A 63 23.85 12.30 3.92
CA THR A 63 24.37 13.61 3.52
C THR A 63 23.84 13.92 2.11
N ASN A 64 23.75 15.20 1.75
CA ASN A 64 23.23 15.59 0.42
C ASN A 64 23.92 14.88 -0.75
N GLN A 65 25.18 14.46 -0.58
CA GLN A 65 25.95 13.69 -1.56
C GLN A 65 25.62 12.19 -1.57
N THR A 66 25.36 11.56 -0.42
CA THR A 66 25.13 10.11 -0.34
C THR A 66 23.68 9.72 -0.59
N LYS A 67 22.73 10.67 -0.46
CA LYS A 67 21.29 10.45 -0.65
C LYS A 67 20.95 9.79 -1.99
N TYR A 68 21.64 10.21 -3.06
CA TYR A 68 21.42 9.76 -4.43
C TYR A 68 22.64 9.02 -5.01
N SER A 69 23.47 8.44 -4.15
CA SER A 69 24.64 7.70 -4.58
C SER A 69 24.26 6.45 -5.38
N LEU A 70 25.13 6.06 -6.32
CA LEU A 70 24.92 4.86 -7.14
C LEU A 70 24.79 3.59 -6.30
N ILE A 71 25.53 3.49 -5.19
CA ILE A 71 25.48 2.34 -4.29
C ILE A 71 24.15 2.24 -3.55
N ARG A 72 23.59 3.36 -3.09
CA ARG A 72 22.26 3.41 -2.47
C ARG A 72 21.16 3.12 -3.49
N ARG A 73 21.31 3.57 -4.73
CA ARG A 73 20.38 3.23 -5.82
C ARG A 73 20.43 1.74 -6.15
N ALA A 74 21.61 1.15 -6.22
CA ALA A 74 21.78 -0.28 -6.44
C ALA A 74 21.17 -1.10 -5.29
N SER A 75 21.30 -0.64 -4.03
CA SER A 75 20.65 -1.30 -2.91
C SER A 75 19.13 -1.26 -3.02
N VAL A 76 18.55 -0.12 -3.42
CA VAL A 76 17.11 0.01 -3.69
C VAL A 76 16.62 -0.97 -4.76
N ASP A 77 17.33 -1.06 -5.90
CA ASP A 77 16.95 -1.99 -6.98
C ASP A 77 17.01 -3.46 -6.53
N LEU A 78 18.08 -3.85 -5.82
CA LEU A 78 18.26 -5.21 -5.30
C LEU A 78 17.20 -5.57 -4.23
N ILE A 79 16.86 -4.63 -3.34
CA ILE A 79 15.78 -4.81 -2.37
C ILE A 79 14.45 -5.04 -3.10
N GLY A 80 14.15 -4.22 -4.11
CA GLY A 80 12.91 -4.33 -4.89
C GLY A 80 12.77 -5.67 -5.60
N ARG A 81 13.80 -6.09 -6.35
CA ARG A 81 13.79 -7.32 -7.16
C ARG A 81 13.84 -8.59 -6.32
N GLY A 82 14.57 -8.57 -5.21
CA GLY A 82 14.77 -9.75 -4.35
C GLY A 82 13.92 -9.76 -3.09
N PHE A 83 12.91 -8.90 -2.97
CA PHE A 83 12.17 -8.66 -1.72
C PHE A 83 11.76 -9.94 -0.99
N VAL A 84 11.25 -10.93 -1.72
CA VAL A 84 10.79 -12.21 -1.14
C VAL A 84 11.92 -12.96 -0.42
N VAL A 85 13.16 -12.87 -0.93
CA VAL A 85 14.35 -13.47 -0.31
C VAL A 85 14.79 -12.68 0.92
N TRP A 86 14.72 -11.35 0.85
CA TRP A 86 15.20 -10.47 1.89
C TRP A 86 14.22 -10.30 3.05
N GLN A 87 12.92 -10.43 2.78
CA GLN A 87 11.81 -10.09 3.69
C GLN A 87 11.99 -10.65 5.11
N PRO A 88 12.41 -11.91 5.34
CA PRO A 88 12.56 -12.45 6.71
C PRO A 88 13.61 -11.73 7.56
N TYR A 89 14.49 -10.96 6.93
CA TYR A 89 15.63 -10.30 7.55
C TYR A 89 15.57 -8.77 7.48
N LEU A 90 14.49 -8.21 6.93
CA LEU A 90 14.30 -6.77 6.75
C LEU A 90 13.19 -6.25 7.66
N ASP A 91 13.38 -5.03 8.14
CA ASP A 91 12.28 -4.23 8.66
C ASP A 91 11.51 -3.62 7.49
N VAL A 92 10.38 -4.24 7.15
CA VAL A 92 9.56 -3.85 6.00
C VAL A 92 9.04 -2.42 6.14
N SER A 93 8.64 -1.99 7.34
CA SER A 93 8.19 -0.62 7.59
C SER A 93 9.27 0.38 7.19
N ASN A 94 10.48 0.19 7.70
CA ASN A 94 11.60 1.09 7.41
C ASN A 94 11.99 1.07 5.93
N VAL A 95 11.96 -0.10 5.28
CA VAL A 95 12.19 -0.20 3.83
C VAL A 95 11.15 0.62 3.06
N LEU A 96 9.86 0.41 3.31
CA LEU A 96 8.80 1.13 2.59
C LEU A 96 8.88 2.63 2.81
N ILE A 97 9.07 3.09 4.05
CA ILE A 97 9.23 4.53 4.36
C ILE A 97 10.48 5.10 3.68
N GLY A 98 11.61 4.39 3.70
CA GLY A 98 12.84 4.82 3.04
C GLY A 98 12.71 4.93 1.53
N LEU A 99 11.96 4.02 0.90
CA LEU A 99 11.63 4.11 -0.52
C LEU A 99 10.67 5.26 -0.83
N LEU A 100 9.63 5.44 -0.01
CA LEU A 100 8.67 6.54 -0.15
C LEU A 100 9.36 7.91 -0.01
N GLU A 101 10.37 8.03 0.85
CA GLU A 101 11.17 9.25 0.99
C GLU A 101 11.86 9.65 -0.34
N LEU A 102 12.32 8.66 -1.11
CA LEU A 102 12.93 8.89 -2.43
C LEU A 102 11.91 9.25 -3.51
N CYS A 103 10.62 9.00 -3.26
CA CYS A 103 9.53 9.20 -4.21
C CYS A 103 8.73 10.49 -4.01
N ILE A 104 9.01 11.30 -2.99
CA ILE A 104 8.20 12.49 -2.65
C ILE A 104 8.01 13.45 -3.84
N ASP A 105 9.05 13.65 -4.67
CA ASP A 105 8.99 14.56 -5.83
C ASP A 105 8.81 13.82 -7.18
N ALA A 106 8.30 12.59 -7.15
CA ALA A 106 8.20 11.74 -8.33
C ALA A 106 7.49 12.41 -9.51
N ASP A 107 6.35 13.05 -9.26
CA ASP A 107 5.52 13.64 -10.32
C ASP A 107 6.17 14.88 -10.95
N ARG A 108 7.10 15.53 -10.24
CA ARG A 108 7.88 16.67 -10.77
C ARG A 108 9.10 16.21 -11.54
N LEU A 109 9.78 15.16 -11.06
CA LEU A 109 11.10 14.75 -11.54
C LEU A 109 11.04 13.70 -12.64
N VAL A 110 10.03 12.83 -12.63
CA VAL A 110 9.86 11.74 -13.61
C VAL A 110 8.38 11.62 -13.98
N PRO A 111 7.83 12.56 -14.76
CA PRO A 111 6.42 12.53 -15.15
C PRO A 111 6.09 11.38 -16.10
N SER A 112 7.08 10.89 -16.86
CA SER A 112 6.93 9.82 -17.84
C SER A 112 8.18 8.93 -17.92
N MET A 113 8.00 7.66 -18.28
CA MET A 113 9.10 6.72 -18.57
C MET A 113 9.88 7.09 -19.85
N THR A 114 9.36 8.01 -20.66
CA THR A 114 10.02 8.59 -21.84
C THR A 114 10.76 9.90 -21.55
N PHE A 115 10.77 10.36 -20.29
CA PHE A 115 11.45 11.61 -19.92
C PHE A 115 12.97 11.50 -20.19
N GLY A 116 13.50 12.53 -20.87
CA GLY A 116 14.78 12.51 -21.58
C GLY A 116 15.98 12.05 -20.76
N LEU A 117 16.80 11.21 -21.39
CA LEU A 117 18.12 10.85 -20.89
C LEU A 117 19.14 11.94 -21.26
N PRO A 118 20.15 12.19 -20.40
CA PRO A 118 20.43 11.52 -19.13
C PRO A 118 19.62 12.08 -17.95
N LEU A 119 19.19 11.21 -17.04
CA LEU A 119 18.50 11.60 -15.82
C LEU A 119 19.50 12.17 -14.79
N THR A 120 19.03 13.12 -13.96
CA THR A 120 19.79 13.53 -12.77
C THR A 120 19.86 12.36 -11.77
N PRO A 121 20.88 12.27 -10.91
CA PRO A 121 20.97 11.22 -9.89
C PRO A 121 19.73 11.12 -9.00
N ARG A 122 19.10 12.27 -8.70
CA ARG A 122 17.84 12.34 -7.94
C ARG A 122 16.66 11.74 -8.71
N ALA A 123 16.51 12.08 -9.99
CA ALA A 123 15.45 11.53 -10.83
C ALA A 123 15.63 10.02 -11.06
N ASP A 124 16.86 9.55 -11.25
CA ASP A 124 17.17 8.13 -11.39
C ASP A 124 16.91 7.32 -10.10
N ALA A 125 17.33 7.86 -8.94
CA ALA A 125 17.02 7.26 -7.64
C ALA A 125 15.50 7.20 -7.38
N CYS A 126 14.77 8.27 -7.70
CA CYS A 126 13.31 8.30 -7.58
C CYS A 126 12.66 7.24 -8.48
N ARG A 127 13.04 7.15 -9.75
CA ARG A 127 12.52 6.15 -10.69
C ARG A 127 12.77 4.72 -10.18
N THR A 128 13.98 4.47 -9.70
CA THR A 128 14.38 3.16 -9.16
C THR A 128 13.57 2.81 -7.91
N ALA A 129 13.33 3.77 -7.01
CA ALA A 129 12.51 3.58 -5.81
C ALA A 129 11.04 3.30 -6.15
N ARG A 130 10.43 4.03 -7.10
CA ARG A 130 9.06 3.74 -7.58
C ARG A 130 8.95 2.32 -8.12
N HIS A 131 9.94 1.91 -8.92
CA HIS A 131 9.98 0.56 -9.47
C HIS A 131 10.10 -0.50 -8.37
N ALA A 132 11.01 -0.29 -7.41
CA ALA A 132 11.18 -1.17 -6.27
C ALA A 132 9.91 -1.28 -5.41
N LEU A 133 9.23 -0.16 -5.11
CA LEU A 133 7.93 -0.15 -4.41
C LEU A 133 6.89 -0.97 -5.15
N SER A 134 6.76 -0.77 -6.46
CA SER A 134 5.84 -1.54 -7.29
C SER A 134 6.16 -3.04 -7.26
N LEU A 135 7.45 -3.43 -7.34
CA LEU A 135 7.87 -4.83 -7.26
C LEU A 135 7.52 -5.45 -5.90
N ILE A 136 7.89 -4.79 -4.80
CA ILE A 136 7.60 -5.22 -3.43
C ILE A 136 6.10 -5.41 -3.23
N ALA A 137 5.32 -4.39 -3.60
CA ALA A 137 3.88 -4.38 -3.46
C ALA A 137 3.25 -5.52 -4.25
N THR A 138 3.65 -5.74 -5.51
CA THR A 138 3.09 -6.84 -6.32
C THR A 138 3.56 -8.23 -5.90
N ALA A 139 4.76 -8.34 -5.30
CA ALA A 139 5.29 -9.62 -4.83
C ALA A 139 4.62 -10.09 -3.53
N ARG A 140 4.26 -9.16 -2.64
CA ARG A 140 3.56 -9.44 -1.38
C ARG A 140 2.53 -8.33 -1.06
N PRO A 141 1.37 -8.30 -1.76
CA PRO A 141 0.35 -7.27 -1.56
C PRO A 141 -0.11 -7.16 -0.11
N SER A 142 -0.36 -8.29 0.53
CA SER A 142 -0.75 -8.35 1.94
C SER A 142 0.25 -7.69 2.88
N THR A 143 1.54 -7.97 2.69
CA THR A 143 2.61 -7.37 3.49
C THR A 143 2.63 -5.86 3.29
N TYR A 144 2.51 -5.37 2.06
CA TYR A 144 2.50 -3.94 1.77
C TYR A 144 1.33 -3.24 2.45
N VAL A 145 0.10 -3.71 2.22
CA VAL A 145 -1.12 -3.07 2.74
C VAL A 145 -1.14 -3.06 4.27
N ILE A 146 -0.87 -4.20 4.92
CA ILE A 146 -0.86 -4.30 6.39
C ILE A 146 0.23 -3.39 6.98
N THR A 147 1.41 -3.33 6.36
CA THR A 147 2.50 -2.47 6.85
C THR A 147 2.13 -1.00 6.72
N MET A 148 1.57 -0.59 5.58
CA MET A 148 1.11 0.78 5.40
C MET A 148 -0.02 1.16 6.37
N ALA A 149 -0.98 0.26 6.62
CA ALA A 149 -2.05 0.48 7.58
C ALA A 149 -1.50 0.67 9.01
N LYS A 150 -0.47 -0.12 9.39
CA LYS A 150 0.23 0.06 10.67
C LYS A 150 0.94 1.42 10.76
N GLU A 151 1.58 1.88 9.69
CA GLU A 151 2.21 3.21 9.66
C GLU A 151 1.17 4.33 9.76
N VAL A 152 0.02 4.20 9.09
CA VAL A 152 -1.10 5.14 9.21
C VAL A 152 -1.66 5.17 10.63
N ALA A 153 -1.88 4.01 11.25
CA ALA A 153 -2.33 3.92 12.64
C ALA A 153 -1.34 4.55 13.61
N ARG A 154 -0.03 4.30 13.42
CA ARG A 154 1.04 4.92 14.20
C ARG A 154 1.03 6.44 14.06
N TYR A 155 0.88 6.94 12.83
CA TYR A 155 0.80 8.37 12.56
C TYR A 155 -0.43 9.02 13.22
N ASN A 156 -1.60 8.38 13.12
CA ASN A 156 -2.83 8.89 13.74
C ASN A 156 -2.72 8.93 15.27
N ALA A 157 -2.11 7.91 15.89
CA ALA A 157 -1.84 7.91 17.33
C ALA A 157 -0.87 9.03 17.75
N MET A 158 0.13 9.35 16.91
CA MET A 158 1.03 10.48 17.17
C MET A 158 0.31 11.82 17.13
N ILE A 159 -0.62 12.03 16.19
CA ILE A 159 -1.43 13.26 16.13
C ILE A 159 -2.30 13.39 17.38
N GLN A 160 -2.97 12.32 17.78
CA GLN A 160 -3.85 12.33 18.96
C GLN A 160 -3.10 12.65 20.26
N ASN A 161 -1.84 12.20 20.36
CA ASN A 161 -0.98 12.44 21.52
C ASN A 161 -0.17 13.75 21.44
N ALA A 162 -0.26 14.49 20.33
CA ALA A 162 0.50 15.73 20.14
C ALA A 162 -0.10 16.88 20.96
N GLN A 163 0.50 17.19 22.10
CA GLN A 163 0.01 18.21 23.04
C GLN A 163 0.40 19.66 22.66
N SER A 164 1.34 19.87 21.72
CA SER A 164 1.84 21.21 21.34
C SER A 164 1.82 21.46 19.84
N GLN A 165 1.50 22.70 19.43
CA GLN A 165 1.43 23.13 18.03
C GLN A 165 2.75 22.94 17.26
N THR A 166 3.90 23.11 17.93
CA THR A 166 5.22 22.86 17.34
C THR A 166 5.44 21.39 16.98
N TYR A 167 4.91 20.46 17.79
CA TYR A 167 4.97 19.02 17.49
C TYR A 167 4.10 18.67 16.28
N GLN A 168 2.93 19.31 16.15
CA GLN A 168 2.05 19.11 14.97
C GLN A 168 2.69 19.57 13.66
N HIS A 169 3.43 20.68 13.63
CA HIS A 169 4.17 21.10 12.43
C HIS A 169 5.27 20.10 12.02
N SER A 170 5.89 19.42 12.98
CA SER A 170 6.88 18.36 12.69
C SER A 170 6.22 17.12 12.07
N LEU A 171 4.97 16.81 12.42
CA LEU A 171 4.21 15.68 11.87
C LEU A 171 3.85 15.88 10.39
N HIS A 172 3.59 17.11 9.94
CA HIS A 172 3.40 17.39 8.51
C HIS A 172 4.68 17.19 7.68
N ALA A 173 5.85 17.17 8.32
CA ALA A 173 7.11 16.85 7.66
C ALA A 173 7.32 15.33 7.47
N TYR A 174 6.48 14.49 8.09
CA TYR A 174 6.60 13.04 8.09
C TYR A 174 6.46 12.48 6.67
N VAL A 175 7.33 11.52 6.32
CA VAL A 175 7.45 10.98 4.96
C VAL A 175 6.12 10.44 4.46
N LEU A 176 5.38 9.73 5.31
CA LEU A 176 4.07 9.16 5.01
C LEU A 176 3.12 10.20 4.39
N VAL A 177 3.04 11.39 5.00
CA VAL A 177 2.17 12.50 4.57
C VAL A 177 2.62 13.08 3.23
N LYS A 178 3.93 13.25 3.05
CA LYS A 178 4.51 13.79 1.81
C LYS A 178 4.41 12.83 0.64
N SER A 179 4.34 11.53 0.92
CA SER A 179 4.30 10.46 -0.09
C SER A 179 2.90 9.96 -0.45
N LYS A 180 1.83 10.61 0.04
CA LYS A 180 0.43 10.22 -0.23
C LYS A 180 0.13 9.93 -1.71
N PRO A 181 0.57 10.75 -2.69
CA PRO A 181 0.32 10.47 -4.11
C PRO A 181 0.94 9.15 -4.58
N GLU A 182 2.16 8.84 -4.14
CA GLU A 182 2.84 7.61 -4.51
C GLU A 182 2.19 6.39 -3.84
N ILE A 183 1.75 6.51 -2.59
CA ILE A 183 1.01 5.45 -1.90
C ILE A 183 -0.29 5.14 -2.66
N LEU A 184 -1.08 6.16 -3.03
CA LEU A 184 -2.30 5.97 -3.84
C LEU A 184 -2.01 5.31 -5.17
N ARG A 185 -0.94 5.72 -5.87
CA ARG A 185 -0.55 5.09 -7.14
C ARG A 185 -0.26 3.61 -6.97
N VAL A 186 0.47 3.22 -5.92
CA VAL A 186 0.76 1.81 -5.64
C VAL A 186 -0.52 1.06 -5.28
N LEU A 187 -1.41 1.63 -4.45
CA LEU A 187 -2.70 1.02 -4.13
C LEU A 187 -3.56 0.83 -5.39
N GLN A 188 -3.60 1.82 -6.29
CA GLN A 188 -4.31 1.72 -7.56
C GLN A 188 -3.79 0.54 -8.38
N GLN A 189 -2.47 0.45 -8.52
CA GLN A 189 -1.82 -0.65 -9.23
C GLN A 189 -2.17 -2.02 -8.60
N LEU A 190 -2.21 -2.11 -7.27
CA LEU A 190 -2.57 -3.33 -6.57
C LEU A 190 -4.03 -3.71 -6.80
N VAL A 191 -4.96 -2.76 -6.70
CA VAL A 191 -6.38 -3.00 -6.98
C VAL A 191 -6.58 -3.45 -8.44
N GLU A 192 -5.87 -2.83 -9.38
CA GLU A 192 -5.93 -3.21 -10.79
C GLU A 192 -5.40 -4.60 -11.08
N LYS A 193 -4.35 -5.07 -10.39
CA LYS A 193 -3.68 -6.33 -10.70
C LYS A 193 -4.06 -7.51 -9.79
N MET A 194 -4.39 -7.22 -8.53
CA MET A 194 -4.44 -8.21 -7.43
C MET A 194 -5.74 -8.11 -6.60
N ALA A 195 -6.85 -7.64 -7.17
CA ALA A 195 -8.09 -7.39 -6.43
C ALA A 195 -8.58 -8.56 -5.57
N VAL A 196 -8.45 -9.80 -6.06
CA VAL A 196 -8.91 -10.99 -5.32
C VAL A 196 -8.17 -11.16 -4.00
N GLU A 197 -6.84 -10.98 -3.99
CA GLU A 197 -6.03 -11.06 -2.77
C GLU A 197 -6.37 -9.91 -1.80
N LEU A 198 -6.66 -8.73 -2.34
CA LEU A 198 -6.98 -7.54 -1.53
C LEU A 198 -8.37 -7.58 -0.89
N MET A 199 -9.29 -8.42 -1.37
CA MET A 199 -10.63 -8.54 -0.77
C MET A 199 -10.56 -8.89 0.72
N GLU A 200 -9.54 -9.66 1.14
CA GLU A 200 -9.37 -10.04 2.55
C GLU A 200 -8.80 -8.91 3.43
N LEU A 201 -8.28 -7.86 2.80
CA LEU A 201 -7.59 -6.74 3.45
C LEU A 201 -8.29 -5.41 3.17
N LEU A 202 -9.59 -5.47 2.87
CA LEU A 202 -10.34 -4.33 2.38
C LEU A 202 -10.44 -3.22 3.43
N SER A 203 -10.52 -3.57 4.71
CA SER A 203 -10.44 -2.63 5.84
C SER A 203 -9.14 -1.84 5.84
N GLU A 204 -8.02 -2.55 5.85
CA GLU A 204 -6.68 -1.96 5.90
C GLU A 204 -6.38 -1.16 4.62
N LEU A 205 -6.82 -1.66 3.47
CA LEU A 205 -6.74 -0.96 2.20
C LEU A 205 -7.52 0.36 2.26
N THR A 206 -8.72 0.36 2.85
CA THR A 206 -9.56 1.56 3.00
C THR A 206 -8.89 2.56 3.94
N ASP A 207 -8.34 2.11 5.06
CA ASP A 207 -7.67 2.99 6.04
C ASP A 207 -6.49 3.74 5.40
N VAL A 208 -5.65 3.02 4.64
CA VAL A 208 -4.52 3.62 3.92
C VAL A 208 -5.00 4.53 2.80
N MET A 209 -6.00 4.12 2.04
CA MET A 209 -6.59 4.93 0.97
C MET A 209 -7.12 6.26 1.53
N ILE A 210 -7.98 6.23 2.55
CA ILE A 210 -8.55 7.42 3.19
C ILE A 210 -7.47 8.35 3.71
N HIS A 211 -6.42 7.81 4.33
CA HIS A 211 -5.28 8.63 4.76
C HIS A 211 -4.65 9.41 3.61
N CYS A 212 -4.58 8.82 2.42
CA CYS A 212 -3.91 9.42 1.27
C CYS A 212 -4.82 10.29 0.39
N LEU A 213 -6.14 10.18 0.51
CA LEU A 213 -7.09 10.95 -0.29
C LEU A 213 -7.02 12.46 0.00
N ASP A 214 -7.23 13.25 -1.05
CA ASP A 214 -7.44 14.69 -0.96
C ASP A 214 -8.94 14.98 -0.82
N MET A 215 -9.33 15.54 0.32
CA MET A 215 -10.73 15.81 0.66
C MET A 215 -11.38 16.80 -0.31
N ASN A 216 -10.61 17.76 -0.84
CA ASN A 216 -11.14 18.74 -1.79
C ASN A 216 -11.47 18.08 -3.11
N GLN A 217 -10.59 17.19 -3.59
CA GLN A 217 -10.86 16.42 -4.80
C GLN A 217 -12.05 15.48 -4.60
N ILE A 218 -12.16 14.80 -3.45
CA ILE A 218 -13.32 13.94 -3.17
C ILE A 218 -14.62 14.75 -3.19
N LYS A 219 -14.60 15.97 -2.66
CA LYS A 219 -15.77 16.85 -2.67
C LYS A 219 -16.20 17.22 -4.09
N THR A 220 -15.26 17.46 -5.02
CA THR A 220 -15.59 17.88 -6.39
C THR A 220 -15.92 16.71 -7.31
N SER A 221 -15.16 15.63 -7.23
CA SER A 221 -15.14 14.53 -8.22
C SER A 221 -15.73 13.22 -7.67
N GLY A 222 -15.80 13.08 -6.34
CA GLY A 222 -16.22 11.84 -5.70
C GLY A 222 -15.19 10.72 -5.78
N LEU A 223 -15.42 9.65 -5.00
CA LEU A 223 -14.48 8.52 -4.92
C LEU A 223 -14.38 7.74 -6.23
N GLN A 224 -15.46 7.65 -7.00
CA GLN A 224 -15.51 6.89 -8.25
C GLN A 224 -14.57 7.45 -9.32
N GLU A 225 -14.34 8.77 -9.35
CA GLU A 225 -13.45 9.41 -10.31
C GLU A 225 -11.98 9.35 -9.84
N ILE A 226 -11.73 9.54 -8.55
CA ILE A 226 -10.37 9.57 -7.98
C ILE A 226 -9.78 8.16 -7.87
N PHE A 227 -10.60 7.16 -7.55
CA PHE A 227 -10.16 5.80 -7.32
C PHE A 227 -11.09 4.77 -7.98
N PRO A 228 -11.25 4.81 -9.32
CA PRO A 228 -12.26 4.06 -10.05
C PRO A 228 -12.13 2.55 -9.91
N GLY A 229 -10.88 2.05 -9.88
CA GLY A 229 -10.61 0.62 -9.75
C GLY A 229 -11.17 0.03 -8.45
N TYR A 230 -11.16 0.81 -7.37
CA TYR A 230 -11.63 0.38 -6.05
C TYR A 230 -13.15 0.19 -6.03
N CYS A 231 -13.88 1.23 -6.43
CA CYS A 231 -15.34 1.16 -6.50
C CYS A 231 -15.83 0.14 -7.54
N LYS A 232 -15.10 -0.04 -8.65
CA LYS A 232 -15.50 -0.97 -9.71
C LYS A 232 -15.26 -2.44 -9.35
N LYS A 233 -14.18 -2.74 -8.62
CA LYS A 233 -13.77 -4.12 -8.35
C LYS A 233 -14.29 -4.69 -7.04
N PHE A 234 -14.74 -3.84 -6.12
CA PHE A 234 -15.26 -4.25 -4.81
C PHE A 234 -16.72 -3.84 -4.66
N PRO A 235 -17.68 -4.72 -5.03
CA PRO A 235 -19.12 -4.43 -4.88
C PRO A 235 -19.54 -4.25 -3.42
N MET A 236 -18.75 -4.75 -2.48
CA MET A 236 -18.91 -4.52 -1.04
C MET A 236 -18.43 -3.13 -0.58
N VAL A 237 -18.11 -2.22 -1.50
CA VAL A 237 -17.78 -0.82 -1.18
C VAL A 237 -18.79 0.11 -1.83
N SER A 238 -19.28 1.09 -1.07
CA SER A 238 -20.11 2.17 -1.61
C SER A 238 -19.70 3.52 -1.02
N TYR A 239 -19.67 4.55 -1.86
CA TYR A 239 -19.46 5.94 -1.45
C TYR A 239 -20.77 6.73 -1.60
N CYS A 240 -21.12 7.52 -0.58
CA CYS A 240 -22.23 8.45 -0.61
C CYS A 240 -21.71 9.88 -0.73
N HIS A 241 -22.07 10.57 -1.81
CA HIS A 241 -21.61 11.93 -2.06
C HIS A 241 -22.24 12.95 -1.09
N SER A 242 -23.54 12.81 -0.76
CA SER A 242 -24.25 13.75 0.13
C SER A 242 -23.70 13.72 1.56
N THR A 243 -23.56 12.53 2.14
CA THR A 243 -23.08 12.37 3.52
C THR A 243 -21.56 12.34 3.63
N ARG A 244 -20.83 12.23 2.50
CA ARG A 244 -19.36 12.03 2.45
C ARG A 244 -18.92 10.81 3.27
N ARG A 245 -19.68 9.72 3.19
CA ARG A 245 -19.39 8.46 3.87
C ARG A 245 -18.95 7.37 2.89
N ILE A 246 -17.98 6.56 3.29
CA ILE A 246 -17.62 5.31 2.60
C ILE A 246 -18.10 4.16 3.48
N VAL A 247 -18.77 3.19 2.88
CA VAL A 247 -19.13 1.94 3.55
C VAL A 247 -18.39 0.79 2.92
N VAL A 248 -17.85 -0.07 3.77
CA VAL A 248 -17.11 -1.27 3.38
C VAL A 248 -17.71 -2.47 4.10
N GLY A 249 -18.17 -3.46 3.32
CA GLY A 249 -18.60 -4.75 3.82
C GLY A 249 -17.40 -5.70 3.95
N THR A 250 -17.27 -6.33 5.11
CA THR A 250 -16.15 -7.23 5.40
C THR A 250 -16.53 -8.70 5.22
N ARG A 251 -15.51 -9.58 5.25
CA ARG A 251 -15.68 -11.03 5.19
C ARG A 251 -16.37 -11.62 6.44
N ASN A 252 -16.23 -10.97 7.60
CA ASN A 252 -16.86 -11.41 8.85
C ASN A 252 -18.29 -10.86 9.04
N GLY A 253 -18.86 -10.19 8.04
CA GLY A 253 -20.25 -9.71 8.08
C GLY A 253 -20.44 -8.36 8.75
N ASN A 254 -19.35 -7.62 8.98
CA ASN A 254 -19.41 -6.26 9.52
C ASN A 254 -19.49 -5.24 8.40
N LEU A 255 -20.29 -4.20 8.62
CA LEU A 255 -20.23 -2.96 7.84
C LEU A 255 -19.31 -1.98 8.57
N LEU A 256 -18.30 -1.48 7.87
CA LEU A 256 -17.44 -0.40 8.33
C LEU A 256 -17.91 0.90 7.69
N PHE A 257 -18.31 1.84 8.53
CA PHE A 257 -18.74 3.18 8.13
C PHE A 257 -17.61 4.16 8.39
N TYR A 258 -17.09 4.73 7.31
CA TYR A 258 -16.05 5.75 7.34
C TYR A 258 -16.68 7.11 7.10
N ASP A 259 -16.68 7.96 8.12
CA ASP A 259 -17.08 9.35 8.00
C ASP A 259 -15.87 10.22 7.63
N LEU A 260 -15.86 10.70 6.39
CA LEU A 260 -14.75 11.50 5.87
C LEU A 260 -14.73 12.93 6.43
N LYS A 261 -15.84 13.43 6.98
CA LYS A 261 -15.90 14.76 7.63
C LYS A 261 -15.30 14.69 9.02
N GLN A 262 -15.74 13.70 9.81
CA GLN A 262 -15.36 13.56 11.22
C GLN A 262 -14.07 12.75 11.42
N GLY A 263 -13.60 12.05 10.40
CA GLY A 263 -12.44 11.16 10.50
C GLY A 263 -12.68 9.96 11.42
N LYS A 264 -13.94 9.53 11.57
CA LYS A 264 -14.34 8.42 12.44
C LYS A 264 -14.65 7.18 11.62
N CYS A 265 -14.33 6.02 12.18
CA CYS A 265 -14.73 4.72 11.65
C CYS A 265 -15.63 4.01 12.69
N GLN A 266 -16.80 3.54 12.25
CA GLN A 266 -17.72 2.74 13.06
C GLN A 266 -17.88 1.36 12.45
N SER A 267 -17.98 0.33 13.29
CA SER A 267 -18.20 -1.05 12.85
C SER A 267 -19.56 -1.54 13.36
N ILE A 268 -20.37 -2.06 12.46
CA ILE A 268 -21.70 -2.60 12.77
C ILE A 268 -21.74 -4.06 12.32
N ALA A 269 -22.08 -4.97 13.25
CA ALA A 269 -22.33 -6.36 12.93
C ALA A 269 -23.65 -6.47 12.16
N ALA A 270 -23.55 -6.66 10.84
CA ALA A 270 -24.68 -6.53 9.92
C ALA A 270 -25.20 -7.87 9.41
N HIS A 271 -24.30 -8.82 9.18
CA HIS A 271 -24.55 -10.08 8.50
C HIS A 271 -23.83 -11.24 9.20
N ARG A 272 -24.30 -12.48 8.99
CA ARG A 272 -23.67 -13.68 9.58
C ARG A 272 -22.46 -14.20 8.81
N GLY A 273 -22.18 -13.63 7.64
CA GLY A 273 -21.10 -14.03 6.77
C GLY A 273 -20.68 -12.90 5.84
N GLN A 274 -19.82 -13.23 4.89
CA GLN A 274 -19.23 -12.26 3.97
C GLN A 274 -20.28 -11.43 3.25
N ILE A 275 -20.12 -10.11 3.35
CA ILE A 275 -20.94 -9.15 2.62
C ILE A 275 -20.48 -9.18 1.17
N LEU A 276 -21.42 -9.41 0.25
CA LEU A 276 -21.17 -9.52 -1.18
C LEU A 276 -21.39 -8.19 -1.91
N GLY A 277 -22.22 -7.32 -1.33
CA GLY A 277 -22.57 -6.06 -1.95
C GLY A 277 -23.15 -5.08 -0.93
N VAL A 278 -22.84 -3.81 -1.13
CA VAL A 278 -23.44 -2.69 -0.39
C VAL A 278 -23.78 -1.59 -1.38
N GLY A 279 -24.83 -0.82 -1.11
CA GLY A 279 -25.24 0.28 -1.97
C GLY A 279 -25.98 1.36 -1.21
N PHE A 280 -25.48 2.58 -1.27
CA PHE A 280 -26.20 3.75 -0.75
C PHE A 280 -27.34 4.15 -1.68
N SER A 281 -28.43 4.65 -1.09
CA SER A 281 -29.40 5.46 -1.81
C SER A 281 -28.77 6.79 -2.24
N ALA A 282 -29.25 7.37 -3.34
CA ALA A 282 -28.71 8.62 -3.88
C ALA A 282 -28.84 9.81 -2.90
N ASP A 283 -29.87 9.78 -2.05
CA ASP A 283 -30.08 10.76 -0.98
C ASP A 283 -29.24 10.49 0.28
N GLY A 284 -28.63 9.32 0.41
CA GLY A 284 -27.80 8.93 1.55
C GLY A 284 -28.57 8.43 2.79
N LYS A 285 -29.90 8.43 2.74
CA LYS A 285 -30.78 8.06 3.87
C LYS A 285 -30.86 6.57 4.12
N PHE A 286 -30.60 5.77 3.09
CA PHE A 286 -30.67 4.32 3.17
C PHE A 286 -29.39 3.67 2.64
N LEU A 287 -29.08 2.52 3.21
CA LEU A 287 -28.05 1.62 2.71
C LEU A 287 -28.68 0.25 2.52
N ALA A 288 -28.46 -0.38 1.37
CA ALA A 288 -28.76 -1.79 1.17
C ALA A 288 -27.47 -2.62 1.34
N SER A 289 -27.58 -3.78 1.98
CA SER A 289 -26.47 -4.74 2.07
C SER A 289 -26.95 -6.17 1.91
N ILE A 290 -26.09 -7.00 1.31
CA ILE A 290 -26.40 -8.40 1.01
C ILE A 290 -25.27 -9.33 1.44
N ALA A 291 -25.64 -10.48 1.99
CA ALA A 291 -24.72 -11.59 2.26
C ALA A 291 -25.41 -12.90 1.91
N LEU A 292 -24.65 -13.84 1.33
CA LEU A 292 -25.19 -15.15 0.96
C LEU A 292 -25.68 -15.94 2.17
N ALA A 293 -24.98 -15.84 3.30
CA ALA A 293 -25.31 -16.59 4.51
C ALA A 293 -26.69 -16.24 5.10
N ASP A 294 -27.18 -15.03 4.87
CA ASP A 294 -28.45 -14.56 5.41
C ASP A 294 -29.63 -14.81 4.47
N MET A 295 -29.36 -15.04 3.17
CA MET A 295 -30.36 -15.22 2.11
C MET A 295 -31.41 -14.09 2.07
N LYS A 296 -31.01 -12.89 2.51
CA LYS A 296 -31.86 -11.70 2.64
C LYS A 296 -31.07 -10.44 2.30
N VAL A 297 -31.82 -9.41 1.89
CA VAL A 297 -31.31 -8.04 1.77
C VAL A 297 -31.67 -7.29 3.05
N TYR A 298 -30.69 -6.64 3.67
CA TYR A 298 -30.96 -5.69 4.76
C TYR A 298 -30.98 -4.27 4.22
N ILE A 299 -31.96 -3.50 4.68
CA ILE A 299 -32.05 -2.06 4.44
C ILE A 299 -31.82 -1.36 5.77
N TRP A 300 -30.84 -0.47 5.80
CA TRP A 300 -30.45 0.31 6.96
C TRP A 300 -30.88 1.74 6.76
N GLN A 301 -31.49 2.33 7.78
CA GLN A 301 -31.66 3.78 7.83
C GLN A 301 -30.36 4.39 8.35
N VAL A 302 -29.76 5.26 7.54
CA VAL A 302 -28.52 5.94 7.86
C VAL A 302 -28.90 7.36 8.25
N GLY A 303 -28.75 7.70 9.53
CA GLY A 303 -29.11 9.01 10.04
C GLY A 303 -28.25 10.11 9.42
N ASP A 304 -28.89 11.21 9.07
CA ASP A 304 -28.23 12.49 8.83
C ASP A 304 -27.83 13.04 10.21
N ASP A 305 -26.54 13.06 10.51
CA ASP A 305 -26.03 13.98 11.52
C ASP A 305 -26.06 15.36 10.86
N CYS A 306 -27.26 15.97 10.84
CA CYS A 306 -27.43 17.37 10.52
C CYS A 306 -26.78 18.15 11.65
N ASP A 307 -25.50 18.50 11.49
CA ASP A 307 -24.97 19.64 12.23
C ASP A 307 -25.76 20.86 11.74
N ASP A 308 -26.54 21.39 12.67
CA ASP A 308 -27.19 22.69 12.65
C ASP A 308 -26.08 23.75 12.56
N ASP A 309 -25.60 24.01 11.34
CA ASP A 309 -24.84 25.22 11.05
C ASP A 309 -25.84 26.37 11.19
N GLY A 310 -25.98 26.86 12.42
CA GLY A 310 -26.71 28.07 12.74
C GLY A 310 -26.17 29.22 11.89
N ASP A 311 -26.90 29.56 10.84
CA ASP A 311 -26.91 30.90 10.25
C ASP A 311 -27.53 31.85 11.29
N ASP A 312 -26.80 32.10 12.37
CA ASP A 312 -27.05 33.22 13.29
C ASP A 312 -26.35 34.46 12.72
N ASP A 313 -27.17 35.50 12.53
CA ASP A 313 -26.85 36.92 12.42
C ASP A 313 -25.96 37.40 11.26
N ASP A 314 -26.62 38.10 10.32
CA ASP A 314 -26.48 39.56 10.27
C ASP A 314 -27.79 40.16 9.74
N GLY A 315 -28.78 40.24 10.63
CA GLY A 315 -29.84 41.23 10.51
C GLY A 315 -29.31 42.56 11.03
N ASP A 316 -29.04 43.51 10.14
CA ASP A 316 -29.20 44.95 10.36
C ASP A 316 -29.00 45.68 9.02
N MET A 317 -30.11 45.90 8.29
CA MET A 317 -30.21 46.96 7.30
C MET A 317 -30.98 48.12 7.93
N ASP A 318 -30.26 48.99 8.61
CA ASP A 318 -30.75 50.34 8.89
C ASP A 318 -30.84 51.10 7.55
N PHE A 319 -32.05 51.54 7.22
CA PHE A 319 -32.30 52.59 6.22
C PHE A 319 -32.48 53.90 6.98
N ASP A 320 -31.52 54.82 6.80
CA ASP A 320 -31.70 56.27 6.97
C ASP A 320 -31.77 56.95 5.59
#